data_AF-A0A7S3HFW3-F1
#
_entry.id   AF-A0A7S3HFW3-F1
#
_cell.length_a   1.000
_cell.length_b   1.000
_cell.length_c   1.000
_cell.angle_alpha   90.00
_cell.angle_beta   90.00
_cell.angle_gamma   90.00
#
_symmetry.space_group_name_H-M   'P 1'
#
loop_
_entity.id
_entity.type
_entity.pdbx_description
1 polymer ?
#
loop_
_entity_poly.entity_id
_entity_poly.type
_entity_poly.pdbx_seq_one_letter_code
_entity_poly.pdbx_strand_id
1 'polypeptide(L)'
;SGDLVRVQLHVADGVITVTAFSEMKGTSKTWQSDEEEDWKQYYVTGSWNRWGFSQMSVDRKEPRVYRYLVELGPSGTEEFHLAVERDWTLQLYPDCESAGLGQGSLCG
;
A
#
# COMPACT_ATOMS: atom_id res chain seq x y z
N SER A 1 -23.48 -6.49 31.10
CA SER A 1 -22.69 -7.52 30.40
C SER A 1 -22.21 -6.93 29.07
N GLY A 2 -21.10 -7.42 28.54
CA GLY A 2 -20.67 -7.10 27.18
C GLY A 2 -21.43 -7.93 26.14
N ASP A 3 -21.45 -7.46 24.92
CA ASP A 3 -21.97 -8.18 23.75
C ASP A 3 -20.84 -9.01 23.10
N LEU A 4 -21.16 -10.22 22.64
CA LEU A 4 -20.24 -11.02 21.84
C LEU A 4 -20.42 -10.61 20.38
N VAL A 5 -19.37 -10.02 19.81
CA VAL A 5 -19.35 -9.57 18.42
C VAL A 5 -18.41 -10.47 17.62
N ARG A 6 -18.90 -11.00 16.51
CA ARG A 6 -18.09 -11.70 15.50
C ARG A 6 -17.74 -10.74 14.38
N VAL A 7 -16.46 -10.64 14.05
CA VAL A 7 -15.96 -9.79 12.97
C VAL A 7 -15.51 -10.68 11.81
N GLN A 8 -15.99 -10.39 10.62
CA GLN A 8 -15.59 -11.03 9.37
C GLN A 8 -14.90 -10.02 8.46
N LEU A 9 -13.72 -10.38 7.97
CA LEU A 9 -12.99 -9.65 6.94
C LEU A 9 -13.08 -10.44 5.63
N HIS A 10 -13.47 -9.77 4.55
CA HIS A 10 -13.45 -10.30 3.20
C HIS A 10 -12.66 -9.35 2.30
N VAL A 11 -11.65 -9.87 1.59
CA VAL A 11 -10.80 -9.12 0.67
C VAL A 11 -10.92 -9.75 -0.71
N ALA A 12 -11.45 -9.01 -1.67
CA ALA A 12 -11.66 -9.46 -3.05
C ALA A 12 -11.41 -8.29 -4.01
N ASP A 13 -10.58 -8.49 -5.03
CA ASP A 13 -10.28 -7.49 -6.07
C ASP A 13 -9.86 -6.10 -5.52
N GLY A 14 -9.14 -6.09 -4.39
CA GLY A 14 -8.71 -4.85 -3.72
C GLY A 14 -9.79 -4.19 -2.85
N VAL A 15 -11.02 -4.70 -2.87
CA VAL A 15 -12.12 -4.26 -2.03
C VAL A 15 -12.05 -4.97 -0.68
N ILE A 16 -12.02 -4.18 0.39
CA ILE A 16 -12.08 -4.66 1.77
C ILE A 16 -13.51 -4.52 2.27
N THR A 17 -14.12 -5.63 2.67
CA THR A 17 -15.42 -5.65 3.34
C THR A 17 -15.27 -6.16 4.76
N VAL A 18 -15.79 -5.40 5.72
CA VAL A 18 -15.84 -5.79 7.13
C VAL A 18 -17.29 -5.92 7.56
N THR A 19 -17.66 -7.07 8.13
CA THR A 19 -18.97 -7.26 8.75
C THR A 19 -18.81 -7.59 10.23
N ALA A 20 -19.47 -6.82 11.08
CA ALA A 20 -19.59 -7.10 12.50
C ALA A 20 -21.00 -7.62 12.81
N PHE A 21 -21.10 -8.80 13.41
CA PHE A 21 -22.34 -9.43 13.85
C PHE A 21 -22.45 -9.36 15.37
N SER A 22 -23.52 -8.76 15.88
CA SER A 22 -23.87 -8.74 17.30
C SER A 22 -24.82 -9.88 17.60
N GLU A 23 -24.37 -10.85 18.39
CA GLU A 23 -25.20 -11.99 18.79
C GLU A 23 -26.31 -11.55 19.74
N MET A 24 -26.05 -10.56 20.61
CA MET A 24 -27.07 -10.03 21.53
C MET A 24 -28.18 -9.26 20.81
N LYS A 25 -27.85 -8.48 19.78
CA LYS A 25 -28.82 -7.66 19.05
C LYS A 25 -29.41 -8.37 17.83
N GLY A 26 -28.90 -9.56 17.49
CA GLY A 26 -29.32 -10.31 16.30
C GLY A 26 -29.17 -9.50 15.00
N THR A 27 -28.18 -8.60 14.94
CA THR A 27 -27.99 -7.68 13.80
C THR A 27 -26.54 -7.60 13.38
N SER A 28 -26.32 -7.12 12.16
CA SER A 28 -24.98 -6.92 11.61
C SER A 28 -24.83 -5.53 11.02
N LYS A 29 -23.60 -5.02 11.05
CA LYS A 29 -23.19 -3.84 10.29
C LYS A 29 -22.06 -4.21 9.35
N THR A 30 -22.18 -3.78 8.10
CA THR A 30 -21.17 -3.99 7.06
C THR A 30 -20.60 -2.65 6.63
N TRP A 31 -19.28 -2.60 6.49
CA TRP A 31 -18.52 -1.50 5.93
C TRP A 31 -17.71 -2.02 4.75
N GLN A 32 -17.55 -1.19 3.72
CA GLN A 32 -16.77 -1.49 2.54
C GLN A 32 -15.75 -0.35 2.34
N SER A 33 -14.53 -0.68 1.93
CA SER A 33 -13.56 0.32 1.48
C SER A 33 -14.09 1.00 0.23
N ASP A 34 -13.94 2.32 0.13
CA ASP A 34 -14.31 3.05 -1.07
C ASP A 34 -13.35 2.70 -2.22
N GLU A 35 -13.90 2.36 -3.40
CA GLU A 35 -13.10 2.07 -4.58
C GLU A 35 -12.49 3.33 -5.22
N GLU A 36 -13.03 4.49 -4.85
CA GLU A 36 -12.63 5.83 -5.32
C GLU A 36 -11.77 6.59 -4.30
N GLU A 37 -11.51 6.01 -3.12
CA GLU A 37 -10.67 6.63 -2.09
C GLU A 37 -9.17 6.51 -2.45
N ASP A 38 -8.78 7.22 -3.50
CA ASP A 38 -7.41 7.40 -3.95
C ASP A 38 -6.68 8.48 -3.14
N TRP A 39 -7.07 8.67 -1.85
CA TRP A 39 -6.48 9.68 -0.99
C TRP A 39 -5.03 9.36 -0.61
N LYS A 40 -4.61 8.10 -0.80
CA LYS A 40 -3.29 7.65 -0.45
C LYS A 40 -2.25 8.24 -1.39
N GLN A 41 -1.29 8.94 -0.82
CA GLN A 41 -0.12 9.44 -1.51
C GLN A 41 1.01 8.43 -1.37
N TYR A 42 1.50 7.95 -2.52
CA TYR A 42 2.66 7.09 -2.59
C TYR A 42 3.93 7.90 -2.79
N TYR A 43 4.98 7.46 -2.12
CA TYR A 43 6.30 8.07 -2.13
C TYR A 43 7.33 7.01 -2.46
N VAL A 44 8.39 7.42 -3.14
CA VAL A 44 9.61 6.62 -3.27
C VAL A 44 10.69 7.22 -2.38
N THR A 45 11.47 6.34 -1.78
CA THR A 45 12.64 6.65 -0.97
C THR A 45 13.79 5.77 -1.45
N GLY A 46 15.00 6.30 -1.53
CA GLY A 46 16.12 5.53 -2.04
C GLY A 46 17.47 6.21 -1.90
N SER A 47 18.51 5.52 -2.32
CA SER A 47 19.90 6.00 -2.20
C SER A 47 20.11 7.37 -2.87
N TRP A 48 19.49 7.63 -4.02
CA TRP A 48 19.63 8.87 -4.79
C TRP A 48 19.08 10.12 -4.08
N ASN A 49 18.09 9.96 -3.21
CA ASN A 49 17.48 11.07 -2.46
C ASN A 49 17.83 11.02 -0.97
N ARG A 50 18.88 10.28 -0.61
CA ARG A 50 19.35 10.05 0.78
C ARG A 50 18.23 9.51 1.67
N TRP A 51 17.43 8.59 1.14
CA TRP A 51 16.28 8.00 1.79
C TRP A 51 15.21 9.03 2.21
N GLY A 52 15.11 10.15 1.48
CA GLY A 52 14.03 11.11 1.63
C GLY A 52 12.75 10.65 0.92
N PHE A 53 11.61 11.28 1.23
CA PHE A 53 10.36 10.97 0.55
C PHE A 53 10.16 11.85 -0.69
N SER A 54 10.11 11.22 -1.86
CA SER A 54 9.76 11.88 -3.12
C SER A 54 8.38 11.40 -3.59
N GLN A 55 7.43 12.31 -3.76
CA GLN A 55 6.05 11.95 -4.12
C GLN A 55 5.99 11.38 -5.54
N MET A 56 5.23 10.29 -5.70
CA MET A 56 4.95 9.69 -7.00
C MET A 56 3.80 10.42 -7.69
N SER A 57 3.85 10.48 -9.02
CA SER A 57 2.79 11.10 -9.83
C SER A 57 1.78 10.06 -10.28
N VAL A 58 0.49 10.35 -10.10
CA VAL A 58 -0.61 9.56 -10.68
C VAL A 58 -0.63 9.70 -12.20
N ASP A 59 -0.76 8.60 -12.93
CA ASP A 59 -1.05 8.65 -14.37
C ASP A 59 -2.46 9.18 -14.61
N ARG A 60 -2.55 10.26 -15.38
CA ARG A 60 -3.83 10.85 -15.79
C ARG A 60 -4.70 9.91 -16.64
N LYS A 61 -4.09 8.96 -17.36
CA LYS A 61 -4.80 7.97 -18.19
C LYS A 61 -5.16 6.71 -17.41
N GLU A 62 -4.43 6.44 -16.32
CA GLU A 62 -4.57 5.24 -15.50
C GLU A 62 -4.50 5.65 -14.02
N PRO A 63 -5.61 6.13 -13.41
CA PRO A 63 -5.59 6.75 -12.09
C PRO A 63 -5.00 5.88 -10.97
N ARG A 64 -5.01 4.55 -11.13
CA ARG A 64 -4.43 3.60 -10.17
C ARG A 64 -2.94 3.29 -10.41
N VAL A 65 -2.29 3.98 -11.34
CA VAL A 65 -0.87 3.80 -11.68
C VAL A 65 -0.07 5.01 -11.22
N TYR A 66 0.85 4.77 -10.28
CA TYR A 66 1.76 5.79 -9.76
C TYR A 66 3.14 5.61 -10.39
N ARG A 67 3.74 6.71 -10.84
CA ARG A 67 5.05 6.68 -11.51
C ARG A 67 6.04 7.64 -10.86
N TYR A 68 7.29 7.19 -10.86
CA TYR A 68 8.46 8.00 -10.51
C TYR A 68 9.60 7.63 -11.44
N LEU A 69 10.33 8.63 -11.94
CA LEU A 69 11.48 8.43 -12.81
C LEU A 69 12.75 8.69 -12.02
N VAL A 70 13.67 7.73 -12.03
CA VAL A 70 15.00 7.83 -11.42
C VAL A 70 16.05 7.68 -12.50
N GLU A 71 17.08 8.53 -12.44
CA GLU A 71 18.30 8.38 -13.23
C GLU A 71 19.33 7.67 -12.36
N LEU A 72 19.86 6.54 -12.83
CA LEU A 72 20.85 5.77 -12.09
C LEU A 72 22.19 6.51 -12.08
N GLY A 73 22.85 6.53 -10.92
CA GLY A 73 24.19 7.06 -10.80
C GLY A 73 25.24 6.23 -11.55
N PRO A 74 26.53 6.65 -11.51
CA PRO A 74 27.63 5.98 -12.21
C PRO A 74 27.84 4.51 -11.86
N SER A 75 27.35 4.05 -10.70
CA SER A 75 27.36 2.64 -10.29
C SER A 75 26.42 1.76 -11.13
N GLY A 76 25.42 2.37 -11.78
CA GLY A 76 24.34 1.65 -12.48
C GLY A 76 23.37 0.93 -11.54
N THR A 77 23.44 1.19 -10.22
CA THR A 77 22.62 0.54 -9.20
C THR A 77 22.15 1.55 -8.15
N GLU A 78 20.87 1.49 -7.80
CA GLU A 78 20.25 2.28 -6.73
C GLU A 78 19.29 1.39 -5.92
N GLU A 79 19.19 1.65 -4.62
CA GLU A 79 18.27 0.96 -3.72
C GLU A 79 17.05 1.83 -3.45
N PHE A 80 15.87 1.22 -3.29
CA PHE A 80 14.64 1.96 -3.04
C PHE A 80 13.58 1.15 -2.29
N HIS A 81 12.73 1.88 -1.56
CA HIS A 81 11.43 1.40 -1.08
C HIS A 81 10.32 2.35 -1.56
N LEU A 82 9.09 1.85 -1.58
CA LEU A 82 7.89 2.68 -1.66
C LEU A 82 7.32 2.88 -0.26
N ALA A 83 6.74 4.04 0.00
CA ALA A 83 6.09 4.35 1.28
C ALA A 83 4.73 5.00 1.05
N VAL A 84 3.79 4.70 1.93
CA VAL A 84 2.45 5.31 1.95
C VAL A 84 2.45 6.47 2.95
N GLU A 85 1.91 7.64 2.58
CA GLU A 85 1.75 8.81 3.47
C GLU A 85 3.02 9.29 4.19
N ARG A 86 4.21 9.05 3.59
CA ARG A 86 5.51 9.35 4.21
C ARG A 86 5.74 8.63 5.55
N ASP A 87 5.13 7.45 5.71
CA ASP A 87 5.24 6.64 6.91
C ASP A 87 6.17 5.44 6.66
N TRP A 88 7.28 5.39 7.38
CA TRP A 88 8.23 4.26 7.34
C TRP A 88 7.64 2.96 7.90
N THR A 89 6.51 2.99 8.60
CA THR A 89 5.83 1.77 9.05
C THR A 89 4.93 1.17 7.95
N LEU A 90 4.68 1.92 6.87
CA LEU A 90 3.84 1.55 5.75
C LEU A 90 4.66 1.52 4.46
N GLN A 91 5.62 0.60 4.39
CA GLN A 91 6.54 0.46 3.26
C GLN A 91 6.21 -0.75 2.39
N LEU A 92 6.45 -0.61 1.09
CA LEU A 92 6.44 -1.70 0.13
C LEU A 92 7.84 -1.85 -0.48
N TYR A 93 8.40 -3.05 -0.48
CA TYR A 93 9.75 -3.34 -0.98
C TYR A 93 9.86 -4.77 -1.50
N PRO A 94 10.81 -5.07 -2.41
CA PRO A 94 11.06 -6.44 -2.84
C PRO A 94 11.45 -7.36 -1.66
N ASP A 95 10.98 -8.60 -1.68
CA ASP A 95 11.22 -9.62 -0.63
C ASP A 95 12.68 -10.08 -0.51
N CYS A 96 13.52 -9.75 -1.49
CA CYS A 96 14.95 -10.03 -1.47
C CYS A 96 15.81 -8.77 -1.57
N GLU A 97 16.86 -8.71 -0.77
CA GLU A 97 17.86 -7.66 -0.85
C GLU A 97 18.52 -7.66 -2.23
N SER A 98 18.69 -6.46 -2.80
CA SER A 98 19.27 -6.26 -4.14
C SER A 98 18.57 -7.06 -5.25
N ALA A 99 17.24 -7.23 -5.15
CA ALA A 99 16.44 -7.88 -6.18
C ALA A 99 16.74 -7.33 -7.58
N GLY A 100 17.08 -8.23 -8.52
CA GLY A 100 17.21 -7.87 -9.93
C GLY A 100 15.85 -7.50 -10.54
N LEU A 101 15.87 -6.81 -11.68
CA LEU A 101 14.65 -6.48 -12.43
C LEU A 101 13.84 -7.76 -12.72
N GLY A 102 12.57 -7.77 -12.31
CA GLY A 102 11.66 -8.90 -12.50
C GLY A 102 11.88 -10.08 -11.53
N GLN A 103 12.70 -9.90 -10.49
CA GLN A 103 12.87 -10.88 -9.42
C GLN A 103 12.23 -10.40 -8.12
N GLY A 104 11.80 -11.37 -7.30
CA GLY A 104 11.21 -11.13 -5.99
C GLY A 104 9.69 -10.94 -6.00
N SER A 105 9.09 -11.19 -4.84
CA SER A 105 7.71 -10.81 -4.52
C SER A 105 7.70 -9.47 -3.80
N LEU A 106 6.56 -8.78 -3.78
CA LEU A 106 6.42 -7.54 -3.01
C LEU A 106 6.10 -7.86 -1.54
N CYS A 107 6.85 -7.29 -0.61
CA CYS A 107 6.59 -7.31 0.83
C CYS A 107 6.12 -5.93 1.30
N GLY A 108 5.33 -5.92 2.38
CA GLY A 108 4.83 -4.72 3.07
C GLY A 108 3.63 -4.99 3.95
#